data_AF-A0A0M4G2J7-F1
#
_entry.id   AF-A0A0M4G2J7-F1
#
_cell.length_a   1.000
_cell.length_b   1.000
_cell.length_c   1.000
_cell.angle_alpha   90.00
_cell.angle_beta   90.00
_cell.angle_gamma   90.00
#
_symmetry.space_group_name_H-M   'P 1'
#
loop_
_entity.id
_entity.type
_entity.pdbx_description
1 polymer ?
#
loop_
_entity_poly.entity_id
_entity_poly.type
_entity_poly.pdbx_seq_one_letter_code
_entity_poly.pdbx_strand_id
1 'polypeptide(L)' 'MKPSKVNFFILCAILMLNIICTHFMIQQYFFENYATSLIFGTLNVLLFPVAFYVYKRDRRLEREGK' A
#
# COMPACT_ATOMS: atom_id res chain seq x y z
N MET A 1 5.50 9.96 -24.94
CA MET A 1 4.73 9.83 -23.68
C MET A 1 5.71 9.45 -22.58
N LYS A 2 6.11 10.40 -21.72
CA LYS A 2 6.95 10.07 -20.56
C LYS A 2 5.99 9.51 -19.51
N PRO A 3 6.05 8.21 -19.15
CA PRO A 3 5.27 7.72 -18.03
C PRO A 3 5.67 8.56 -16.81
N SER A 4 4.68 9.04 -16.07
CA SER A 4 4.94 9.79 -14.83
C SER A 4 5.72 8.87 -13.88
N LYS A 5 7.04 9.05 -13.79
CA LYS A 5 7.92 8.29 -12.87
C LYS A 5 7.42 8.36 -11.43
N VAL A 6 6.70 9.43 -11.10
CA VAL A 6 6.07 9.68 -9.80
C VAL A 6 5.04 8.60 -9.47
N ASN A 7 4.18 8.23 -10.42
CA ASN A 7 3.11 7.26 -10.20
C ASN A 7 3.67 5.85 -9.98
N PHE A 8 4.65 5.49 -10.80
CA PHE A 8 5.38 4.23 -10.66
C PHE A 8 6.05 4.13 -9.28
N PHE A 9 6.68 5.23 -8.83
CA PHE A 9 7.32 5.30 -7.52
C PHE A 9 6.31 5.18 -6.37
N ILE A 10 5.14 5.81 -6.49
CA ILE A 10 4.06 5.74 -5.50
C ILE A 10 3.52 4.30 -5.39
N LEU A 11 3.27 3.61 -6.51
CA LEU A 11 2.85 2.20 -6.47
C LEU A 11 3.94 1.30 -5.86
N CYS A 12 5.21 1.50 -6.19
CA CYS A 12 6.32 0.77 -5.57
C CYS A 12 6.41 1.01 -4.06
N ALA A 13 6.19 2.25 -3.59
CA ALA A 13 6.17 2.56 -2.16
C ALA A 13 5.01 1.84 -1.44
N ILE A 14 3.82 1.81 -2.05
CA ILE A 14 2.65 1.08 -1.51
C ILE A 14 2.94 -0.42 -1.44
N LEU A 15 3.58 -0.99 -2.46
CA LEU A 15 3.96 -2.40 -2.49
C LEU A 15 4.97 -2.71 -1.36
N MET A 16 6.00 -1.89 -1.18
CA MET A 16 6.94 -2.05 -0.06
C MET A 16 6.25 -1.96 1.30
N LEU A 17 5.34 -1.00 1.47
CA LEU A 17 4.59 -0.85 2.72
C LEU A 17 3.73 -2.09 3.01
N ASN A 18 3.19 -2.73 1.98
CA ASN A 18 2.44 -3.97 2.09
C ASN A 18 3.32 -5.13 2.60
N ILE A 19 4.53 -5.27 2.04
CA ILE A 19 5.51 -6.28 2.46
C ILE A 19 5.95 -6.06 3.92
N ILE A 20 6.25 -4.82 4.29
CA ILE A 20 6.67 -4.46 5.66
C ILE A 20 5.54 -4.73 6.66
N CYS A 21 4.29 -4.36 6.34
CA CYS A 21 3.14 -4.63 7.19
C CYS A 21 2.96 -6.14 7.41
N THR A 22 3.10 -6.96 6.37
CA THR A 22 3.04 -8.43 6.50
C THR A 22 4.16 -8.96 7.38
N HIS A 23 5.39 -8.45 7.22
CA HIS A 23 6.53 -8.86 8.03
C HIS A 23 6.33 -8.52 9.52
N PHE A 24 5.85 -7.31 9.80
CA PHE A 24 5.56 -6.85 11.16
C PHE A 24 4.38 -7.61 11.79
N MET A 25 3.36 -7.94 10.98
CA MET A 25 2.22 -8.77 11.41
C MET A 25 2.69 -10.15 11.88
N ILE A 26 3.55 -10.81 11.10
CA ILE A 26 4.11 -12.12 11.45
C ILE A 26 4.98 -12.02 12.71
N GLN A 27 5.79 -10.97 12.84
CA GLN A 27 6.61 -10.75 14.03
C GLN A 27 5.76 -10.56 15.29
N GLN A 28 4.70 -9.74 15.23
CA GLN A 28 3.78 -9.52 16.35
C GLN A 28 2.93 -10.75 16.69
N TYR A 29 2.57 -11.55 15.68
CA TYR A 29 1.89 -12.83 15.89
C TYR A 29 2.76 -13.79 16.71
N PHE A 30 4.07 -13.81 16.44
CA PHE A 30 5.03 -14.65 17.16
C PHE A 30 5.28 -14.17 18.61
N PHE A 31 5.03 -12.90 18.90
CA PHE A 31 5.15 -12.29 20.24
C PHE A 31 3.87 -12.40 21.09
N GLU A 32 2.92 -13.28 20.71
CA GLU A 32 1.59 -13.44 21.35
C GLU A 32 0.73 -12.15 21.38
N ASN A 33 1.14 -11.11 20.66
CA ASN A 33 0.41 -9.85 20.52
C ASN A 33 -0.61 -9.95 19.38
N TYR A 34 -1.57 -10.88 19.55
CA TYR A 34 -2.60 -11.17 18.56
C TYR A 34 -3.42 -9.95 18.17
N ALA A 35 -3.73 -9.05 19.12
CA ALA A 35 -4.48 -7.82 18.85
C ALA A 35 -3.72 -6.90 17.88
N THR A 36 -2.43 -6.68 18.10
CA THR A 36 -1.58 -5.85 17.23
C THR A 36 -1.42 -6.48 15.85
N SER A 37 -1.26 -7.81 15.79
CA SER A 37 -1.17 -8.55 14.52
C SER A 37 -2.48 -8.43 13.70
N LEU A 38 -3.63 -8.53 14.35
CA LEU A 38 -4.96 -8.37 13.70
C LEU A 38 -5.19 -6.96 13.17
N ILE A 39 -4.74 -5.93 13.92
CA ILE A 39 -4.81 -4.53 13.48
C ILE A 39 -3.93 -4.32 12.25
N PHE A 40 -2.68 -4.80 12.27
CA PHE A 40 -1.78 -4.69 11.11
C PHE A 40 -2.26 -5.49 9.91
N GLY A 41 -2.82 -6.69 10.12
CA GLY A 41 -3.43 -7.49 9.05
C GLY A 41 -4.63 -6.77 8.42
N THR A 42 -5.52 -6.20 9.23
CA THR A 42 -6.66 -5.40 8.75
C THR A 42 -6.19 -4.16 7.99
N LEU A 43 -5.16 -3.47 8.50
CA LEU A 43 -4.55 -2.32 7.83
C LEU A 43 -3.95 -2.71 6.48
N ASN A 44 -3.34 -3.89 6.39
CA ASN A 44 -2.75 -4.43 5.17
C ASN A 44 -3.83 -4.76 4.12
N VAL A 45 -4.96 -5.35 4.55
CA VAL A 45 -6.12 -5.57 3.69
C VAL A 45 -6.71 -4.23 3.21
N LEU A 46 -6.74 -3.19 4.07
CA LEU A 46 -7.13 -1.82 3.71
C LEU A 46 -6.12 -1.10 2.81
N LEU A 47 -4.84 -1.47 2.85
CA LEU A 47 -3.84 -0.94 1.93
C LEU A 47 -4.18 -1.28 0.47
N PHE A 48 -4.88 -2.39 0.22
CA PHE A 48 -5.26 -2.83 -1.13
C PHE A 48 -6.28 -1.90 -1.81
N PRO A 49 -7.43 -1.54 -1.21
CA PRO A 49 -8.34 -0.53 -1.77
C PRO A 49 -7.71 0.86 -1.79
N VAL A 50 -6.81 1.19 -0.84
CA VAL A 50 -6.04 2.45 -0.87
C VAL A 50 -5.12 2.47 -2.10
N ALA A 51 -4.42 1.38 -2.40
CA ALA A 51 -3.60 1.26 -3.61
C ALA A 51 -4.44 1.45 -4.88
N PHE A 52 -5.62 0.83 -4.92
CA PHE A 52 -6.55 0.97 -6.03
C PHE A 52 -7.08 2.40 -6.19
N TYR A 53 -7.38 3.07 -5.08
CA TYR A 53 -7.79 4.47 -5.07
C TYR A 53 -6.68 5.40 -5.56
N VAL A 54 -5.46 5.19 -5.08
CA VAL A 54 -4.27 5.94 -5.53
C VAL A 54 -4.05 5.73 -7.02
N TYR A 55 -4.09 4.50 -7.52
CA TYR A 55 -3.99 4.20 -8.95
C TYR A 55 -5.07 4.92 -9.79
N LYS A 56 -6.32 4.93 -9.30
CA LYS A 56 -7.44 5.60 -9.98
C LYS A 56 -7.29 7.11 -9.97
N ARG A 57 -6.83 7.69 -8.86
CA ARG A 57 -6.52 9.13 -8.73
C ARG A 57 -5.37 9.51 -9.66
N ASP A 58 -4.35 8.67 -9.74
CA ASP A 58 -3.18 8.92 -10.57
C ASP A 58 -3.53 8.94 -12.06
N ARG A 59 -4.35 7.99 -12.51
CA ARG A 59 -4.92 7.97 -13.87
C ARG A 59 -5.82 9.16 -14.20
N ARG A 60 -6.31 9.88 -13.19
CA ARG A 60 -7.09 11.11 -13.37
C ARG A 60 -6.15 12.32 -13.48
N LEU A 61 -5.12 12.40 -12.63
CA LEU A 61 -4.09 13.44 -12.69
C LEU A 61 -3.28 13.38 -14.00
N GLU A 62 -2.97 12.18 -14.48
CA GLU A 62 -2.32 11.97 -15.79
C GLU A 62 -3.20 12.42 -16.98
N ARG A 63 -4.52 12.48 -16.80
CA ARG A 63 -5.48 12.98 -17.80
C ARG A 63 -5.72 14.49 -17.71
N GLU A 64 -5.63 15.09 -16.52
CA GLU A 64 -5.77 16.53 -16.32
C GLU A 64 -4.45 17.29 -16.61
N GLY A 65 -3.31 16.61 -16.61
CA GLY A 65 -1.99 17.17 -16.98
C GLY A 65 -1.62 17.08 -18.47
N LYS A 66 -2.58 16.79 -19.35
CA LYS A 66 -2.42 16.69 -20.81
C LYS A 66 -3.38 17.64 -21.50
#